data_AF-A0A6B2FXR2-F1
#
_entry.id   AF-A0A6B2FXR2-F1
#
_cell.length_a   1.000
_cell.length_b   1.000
_cell.length_c   1.000
_cell.angle_alpha   90.00
_cell.angle_beta   90.00
_cell.angle_gamma   90.00
#
_symmetry.space_group_name_H-M   'P 1'
#
loop_
_entity.id
_entity.type
_entity.pdbx_description
1 polymer ?
#
loop_
_entity_poly.entity_id
_entity_poly.type
_entity_poly.pdbx_seq_one_letter_code
_entity_poly.pdbx_strand_id
1 'polypeptide(L)'
;MFVCLLACFFLCIPSYFLAPEDVKGPIIGIDLGTTYSCVGIFRNGHVDIIQNDQGNRITPSYVAFTPDGERLVGDSAKNQLTVNPENTVYDAKRLIGRRFEESSVQQDIKYWPFKVINKNGRPYVQVKVGDTVKTFAPEEISAMVLSRLRDFAQDYLKVNITDAVVTVPAYFSDAQRQSTKDAGTIANLNVVRIINEPTAAALAYGVDHKSDEYNILVFDLGGGTFDVSVLSVDSGVFEVAATSGDTHLGGEDFDNRIVNYIVEKIKAAKRKIDFQDVKTIQKLRREVEKAKRALSKVHETTIEIELTDGDFSISITRSKFEQINDDLFQKTLAPLKKCIEDSSI
;
A
#
# COMPACT_ATOMS: atom_id res chain seq x y z
N MET A 1 -3.37 55.40 34.22
CA MET A 1 -3.89 55.39 32.83
C MET A 1 -2.81 54.78 31.95
N PHE A 2 -2.97 53.49 31.64
CA PHE A 2 -2.32 52.70 30.60
C PHE A 2 -0.77 52.66 30.52
N VAL A 3 -0.18 51.84 31.39
CA VAL A 3 1.06 51.09 31.11
C VAL A 3 0.78 49.64 31.49
N CYS A 4 0.14 48.89 30.57
CA CYS A 4 -0.06 47.43 30.59
C CYS A 4 -0.98 47.07 29.42
N LEU A 5 -0.45 46.93 28.20
CA LEU A 5 -1.15 46.27 27.07
C LEU A 5 -0.23 46.23 25.85
N LEU A 6 0.79 45.37 25.86
CA LEU A 6 1.51 44.96 24.64
C LEU A 6 2.37 43.70 24.83
N ALA A 7 1.94 42.78 25.71
CA ALA A 7 2.64 41.52 25.96
C ALA A 7 1.76 40.25 25.82
N CYS A 8 0.55 40.36 25.27
CA CYS A 8 -0.37 39.21 25.15
C CYS A 8 -0.84 38.90 23.72
N PHE A 9 -0.03 39.21 22.69
CA PHE A 9 -0.38 38.88 21.29
C PHE A 9 0.46 37.76 20.66
N PHE A 10 1.18 37.00 21.48
CA PHE A 10 1.79 35.73 21.07
C PHE A 10 1.41 34.71 22.12
N LEU A 11 0.29 33.99 21.94
CA LEU A 11 -0.03 32.70 22.56
C LEU A 11 -1.47 32.34 22.18
N CYS A 12 -1.63 31.75 20.99
CA CYS A 12 -2.67 30.78 20.66
C CYS A 12 -2.36 30.22 19.27
N ILE A 13 -1.22 29.51 19.17
CA ILE A 13 -1.10 28.45 18.17
C ILE A 13 -1.77 27.24 18.82
N PRO A 14 -2.79 26.62 18.21
CA PRO A 14 -3.38 25.41 18.76
C PRO A 14 -2.28 24.36 18.94
N SER A 15 -2.19 23.81 20.15
CA SER A 15 -1.18 22.86 20.62
C SER A 15 -1.18 21.49 19.91
N TYR A 16 -1.86 21.38 18.76
CA TYR A 16 -1.99 20.14 17.99
C TYR A 16 -0.83 19.88 16.99
N PHE A 17 0.09 20.84 16.84
CA PHE A 17 1.16 20.79 15.81
C PHE A 17 2.59 20.84 16.34
N LEU A 18 2.81 20.83 17.65
CA LEU A 18 4.17 20.73 18.17
C LEU A 18 4.64 19.28 18.05
N ALA A 19 5.71 19.08 17.28
CA ALA A 19 6.47 17.84 17.35
C ALA A 19 6.87 17.62 18.83
N PRO A 20 6.86 16.37 19.34
CA PRO A 20 7.32 16.08 20.70
C PRO A 20 8.70 16.73 20.94
N GLU A 21 8.97 17.19 22.18
CA GLU A 21 10.19 17.95 22.55
C GLU A 21 11.52 17.24 22.18
N ASP A 22 11.48 15.95 21.81
CA ASP A 22 12.62 15.14 21.38
C ASP A 22 12.88 15.11 19.86
N VAL A 23 12.01 15.70 19.01
CA VAL A 23 12.23 15.71 17.55
C VAL A 23 13.17 16.85 17.15
N LYS A 24 14.38 16.51 16.71
CA LYS A 24 15.44 17.48 16.35
C LYS A 24 15.71 17.61 14.85
N GLY A 25 14.95 16.91 14.00
CA GLY A 25 15.16 16.86 12.55
C GLY A 25 13.85 16.90 11.75
N PRO A 26 13.95 16.92 10.40
CA PRO A 26 12.77 16.86 9.54
C PRO A 26 12.01 15.54 9.74
N ILE A 27 10.69 15.64 9.85
CA ILE A 27 9.77 14.50 9.90
C ILE A 27 9.26 14.23 8.49
N ILE A 28 9.40 12.99 8.03
CA ILE A 28 8.82 12.55 6.75
C ILE A 28 7.44 11.92 6.96
N GLY A 29 6.54 12.10 6.00
CA GLY A 29 5.29 11.36 5.90
C GLY A 29 5.47 10.17 4.98
N ILE A 30 5.15 8.97 5.44
CA ILE A 30 5.22 7.74 4.65
C ILE A 30 3.83 7.14 4.52
N ASP A 31 3.39 6.97 3.28
CA ASP A 31 2.29 6.06 2.96
C ASP A 31 2.84 4.66 2.70
N LEU A 32 2.66 3.75 3.66
CA LEU A 32 3.06 2.35 3.53
C LEU A 32 1.91 1.55 2.93
N GLY A 33 1.65 1.69 1.63
CA GLY A 33 0.60 0.94 0.93
C GLY A 33 0.92 -0.54 0.71
N THR A 34 -0.08 -1.30 0.26
CA THR A 34 0.01 -2.76 0.04
C THR A 34 0.91 -3.10 -1.16
N THR A 35 0.70 -2.43 -2.29
CA THR A 35 1.41 -2.69 -3.55
C THR A 35 2.45 -1.62 -3.88
N TYR A 36 2.19 -0.38 -3.45
CA TYR A 36 3.06 0.76 -3.63
C TYR A 36 3.11 1.57 -2.34
N SER A 37 4.24 2.23 -2.10
CA SER A 37 4.44 3.15 -1.00
C SER A 37 4.93 4.49 -1.51
N CYS A 38 4.65 5.54 -0.75
CA CYS A 38 5.00 6.92 -1.08
C CYS A 38 5.69 7.57 0.11
N VAL A 39 6.59 8.52 -0.14
CA VAL A 39 7.22 9.33 0.90
C VAL A 39 7.20 10.80 0.50
N GLY A 40 6.82 11.64 1.45
CA GLY A 40 6.74 13.08 1.26
C GLY A 40 7.24 13.85 2.47
N ILE A 41 7.48 15.14 2.27
CA ILE A 41 7.88 16.07 3.33
C ILE A 41 7.12 17.38 3.17
N PHE A 42 6.70 17.95 4.30
CA PHE A 42 6.16 19.31 4.31
C PHE A 42 7.28 20.32 4.56
N ARG A 43 7.50 21.23 3.62
CA ARG A 43 8.55 22.25 3.69
C ARG A 43 8.10 23.51 2.95
N ASN A 44 8.51 24.68 3.44
CA ASN A 44 8.24 25.96 2.78
C ASN A 44 6.75 26.16 2.42
N GLY A 45 5.84 25.69 3.29
CA GLY A 45 4.40 25.85 3.11
C GLY A 45 3.74 24.91 2.10
N HIS A 46 4.44 23.90 1.56
CA HIS A 46 3.86 22.92 0.64
C HIS A 46 4.39 21.50 0.91
N VAL A 47 3.69 20.51 0.36
CA VAL A 47 4.09 19.10 0.40
C VAL A 47 4.91 18.76 -0.85
N ASP A 48 6.12 18.27 -0.64
CA ASP A 48 6.96 17.69 -1.69
C ASP A 48 6.88 16.16 -1.63
N ILE A 49 6.46 15.54 -2.73
CA ILE A 49 6.51 14.08 -2.90
C ILE A 49 7.87 13.70 -3.48
N ILE A 50 8.61 12.90 -2.73
CA ILE A 50 10.01 12.58 -3.03
C ILE A 50 10.05 11.47 -4.08
N GLN A 51 10.86 11.67 -5.11
CA GLN A 51 11.09 10.67 -6.14
C GLN A 51 12.09 9.62 -5.66
N ASN A 52 11.90 8.37 -6.09
CA ASN A 52 12.89 7.32 -5.90
C ASN A 52 14.05 7.46 -6.89
N ASP A 53 15.00 6.53 -6.81
CA ASP A 53 16.19 6.44 -7.67
C ASP A 53 15.90 6.22 -9.17
N GLN A 54 14.66 5.85 -9.52
CA GLN A 54 14.18 5.73 -10.91
C GLN A 54 13.34 6.95 -11.36
N GLY A 55 13.20 7.97 -10.52
CA GLY A 55 12.38 9.17 -10.79
C GLY A 55 10.88 8.98 -10.56
N ASN A 56 10.45 7.83 -10.03
CA ASN A 56 9.04 7.55 -9.72
C ASN A 56 8.65 8.17 -8.36
N ARG A 57 7.44 8.72 -8.27
CA ARG A 57 6.90 9.29 -7.01
C ARG A 57 6.28 8.25 -6.06
N ILE A 58 6.13 7.03 -6.54
CA ILE A 58 5.68 5.87 -5.75
C ILE A 58 6.66 4.74 -5.99
N THR A 59 6.93 3.96 -4.96
CA THR A 59 7.87 2.84 -4.99
C THR A 59 7.09 1.55 -4.75
N PRO A 60 7.25 0.49 -5.56
CA PRO A 60 6.63 -0.80 -5.27
C PRO A 60 6.98 -1.31 -3.87
N SER A 61 6.01 -1.84 -3.14
CA SER A 61 6.20 -2.44 -1.81
C SER A 61 6.73 -3.87 -1.92
N TYR A 62 7.83 -4.02 -2.67
CA TYR A 62 8.44 -5.28 -3.05
C TYR A 62 9.83 -5.40 -2.44
N VAL A 63 10.15 -6.58 -1.94
CA VAL A 63 11.49 -6.94 -1.43
C VAL A 63 11.89 -8.25 -2.09
N ALA A 64 13.09 -8.31 -2.63
CA ALA A 64 13.58 -9.56 -3.19
C ALA A 64 14.99 -9.91 -2.74
N PHE A 65 15.26 -11.20 -2.68
CA PHE A 65 16.56 -11.74 -2.29
C PHE A 65 17.15 -12.49 -3.46
N THR A 66 18.35 -12.09 -3.86
CA THR A 66 19.01 -12.64 -5.05
C THR A 66 19.83 -13.88 -4.70
N PRO A 67 20.16 -14.73 -5.68
CA PRO A 67 21.02 -15.91 -5.49
C PRO A 67 22.43 -15.59 -4.99
N ASP A 68 22.94 -14.38 -5.23
CA ASP A 68 24.22 -13.88 -4.72
C ASP A 68 24.13 -13.24 -3.32
N GLY A 69 22.92 -13.21 -2.74
CA GLY A 69 22.69 -12.76 -1.36
C GLY A 69 22.42 -11.26 -1.22
N GLU A 70 22.24 -10.55 -2.33
CA GLU A 70 21.80 -9.16 -2.34
C GLU A 70 20.30 -9.05 -2.00
N ARG A 71 19.93 -7.94 -1.38
CA ARG A 71 18.54 -7.56 -1.14
C ARG A 71 18.15 -6.39 -2.03
N LEU A 72 17.19 -6.61 -2.91
CA LEU A 72 16.56 -5.61 -3.75
C LEU A 72 15.27 -5.11 -3.09
N VAL A 73 14.95 -3.83 -3.28
CA VAL A 73 13.71 -3.21 -2.77
C VAL A 73 13.15 -2.26 -3.82
N GLY A 74 11.82 -2.20 -3.94
CA GLY A 74 11.17 -1.27 -4.86
C GLY A 74 11.14 -1.76 -6.31
N ASP A 75 11.41 -0.84 -7.24
CA ASP A 75 11.39 -1.12 -8.68
C ASP A 75 12.34 -2.26 -9.06
N SER A 76 13.54 -2.30 -8.47
CA SER A 76 14.52 -3.37 -8.69
C SER A 76 13.97 -4.76 -8.32
N ALA A 77 13.31 -4.88 -7.17
CA ALA A 77 12.67 -6.11 -6.71
C ALA A 77 11.49 -6.51 -7.61
N LYS A 78 10.62 -5.55 -7.97
CA LYS A 78 9.47 -5.81 -8.84
C LYS A 78 9.91 -6.25 -10.25
N ASN A 79 10.95 -5.65 -10.81
CA ASN A 79 11.42 -5.95 -12.17
C ASN A 79 11.91 -7.39 -12.33
N GLN A 80 12.51 -7.99 -11.30
CA GLN A 80 13.01 -9.37 -11.35
C GLN A 80 11.98 -10.44 -10.92
N LEU A 81 10.76 -10.06 -10.54
CA LEU A 81 9.71 -10.98 -10.07
C LEU A 81 9.51 -12.18 -11.00
N THR A 82 9.49 -11.97 -12.31
CA THR A 82 9.26 -13.04 -13.29
C THR A 82 10.43 -14.02 -13.42
N VAL A 83 11.62 -13.64 -12.93
CA VAL A 83 12.84 -14.48 -12.98
C VAL A 83 13.05 -15.19 -11.64
N ASN A 84 12.75 -14.52 -10.53
CA ASN A 84 12.95 -14.98 -9.17
C ASN A 84 11.68 -14.85 -8.31
N PRO A 85 10.59 -15.55 -8.66
CA PRO A 85 9.28 -15.32 -8.03
C PRO A 85 9.20 -15.81 -6.59
N GLU A 86 9.83 -16.94 -6.25
CA GLU A 86 9.75 -17.54 -4.91
C GLU A 86 10.51 -16.74 -3.83
N ASN A 87 11.46 -15.90 -4.25
CA ASN A 87 12.26 -15.06 -3.34
C ASN A 87 11.99 -13.56 -3.54
N THR A 88 10.89 -13.21 -4.23
CA THR A 88 10.38 -11.85 -4.36
C THR A 88 9.08 -11.74 -3.57
N VAL A 89 9.13 -11.01 -2.47
CA VAL A 89 8.05 -10.83 -1.51
C VAL A 89 7.33 -9.52 -1.78
N TYR A 90 5.99 -9.58 -1.76
CA TYR A 90 5.08 -8.45 -1.91
C TYR A 90 3.82 -8.71 -1.06
N ASP A 91 2.91 -7.75 -0.98
CA ASP A 91 1.69 -7.81 -0.16
C ASP A 91 1.93 -8.11 1.33
N ALA A 92 3.12 -7.83 1.86
CA ALA A 92 3.45 -8.07 3.27
C ALA A 92 2.47 -7.37 4.23
N LYS A 93 1.86 -6.26 3.79
CA LYS A 93 0.80 -5.54 4.52
C LYS A 93 -0.47 -6.37 4.76
N ARG A 94 -0.75 -7.38 3.92
CA ARG A 94 -1.85 -8.34 4.16
C ARG A 94 -1.54 -9.34 5.28
N LEU A 95 -0.26 -9.55 5.62
CA LEU A 95 0.20 -10.47 6.67
C LEU A 95 0.48 -9.78 8.02
N ILE A 96 0.81 -8.48 7.99
CA ILE A 96 1.26 -7.75 9.17
C ILE A 96 0.22 -7.79 10.30
N GLY A 97 0.67 -8.07 11.54
CA GLY A 97 -0.18 -8.14 12.73
C GLY A 97 -1.22 -9.28 12.77
N ARG A 98 -1.23 -10.19 11.79
CA ARG A 98 -2.19 -11.31 11.71
C ARG A 98 -1.65 -12.61 12.32
N ARG A 99 -2.55 -13.55 12.56
CA ARG A 99 -2.25 -14.95 12.89
C ARG A 99 -2.23 -15.80 11.62
N PHE A 100 -1.37 -16.81 11.61
CA PHE A 100 -1.20 -17.69 10.45
C PHE A 100 -2.51 -18.40 10.07
N GLU A 101 -3.31 -18.81 11.06
CA GLU A 101 -4.54 -19.57 10.87
C GLU A 101 -5.76 -18.73 10.44
N GLU A 102 -5.63 -17.40 10.36
CA GLU A 102 -6.72 -16.54 9.89
C GLU A 102 -7.15 -16.94 8.46
N SER A 103 -8.46 -16.99 8.23
CA SER A 103 -9.02 -17.44 6.95
C SER A 103 -8.53 -16.61 5.77
N SER A 104 -8.34 -15.30 5.97
CA SER A 104 -7.84 -14.42 4.92
C SER A 104 -6.37 -14.70 4.59
N VAL A 105 -5.52 -14.91 5.60
CA VAL A 105 -4.12 -15.33 5.40
C VAL A 105 -4.07 -16.65 4.62
N GLN A 106 -4.88 -17.63 4.99
CA GLN A 106 -4.94 -18.92 4.29
C GLN A 106 -5.48 -18.82 2.85
N GLN A 107 -6.30 -17.82 2.55
CA GLN A 107 -6.76 -17.55 1.19
C GLN A 107 -5.66 -16.89 0.37
N ASP A 108 -5.00 -15.86 0.92
CA ASP A 108 -3.96 -15.10 0.23
C ASP A 108 -2.72 -15.96 -0.10
N ILE A 109 -2.29 -16.86 0.81
CA ILE A 109 -1.14 -17.76 0.62
C ILE A 109 -1.27 -18.62 -0.65
N LYS A 110 -2.48 -18.90 -1.11
CA LYS A 110 -2.72 -19.70 -2.33
C LYS A 110 -2.34 -18.98 -3.61
N TYR A 111 -2.21 -17.66 -3.57
CA TYR A 111 -1.92 -16.82 -4.73
C TYR A 111 -0.47 -16.32 -4.79
N TRP A 112 0.29 -16.48 -3.70
CA TRP A 112 1.67 -16.04 -3.65
C TRP A 112 2.66 -17.13 -4.08
N PRO A 113 3.70 -16.74 -4.84
CA PRO A 113 4.76 -17.66 -5.24
C PRO A 113 5.76 -17.95 -4.12
N PHE A 114 5.95 -17.02 -3.19
CA PHE A 114 6.84 -17.18 -2.05
C PHE A 114 6.17 -17.97 -0.94
N LYS A 115 6.97 -18.69 -0.15
CA LYS A 115 6.46 -19.56 0.90
C LYS A 115 6.16 -18.78 2.17
N VAL A 116 4.98 -19.00 2.76
CA VAL A 116 4.62 -18.53 4.09
C VAL A 116 4.52 -19.72 5.04
N ILE A 117 5.17 -19.62 6.20
CA ILE A 117 5.22 -20.67 7.22
C ILE A 117 4.60 -20.19 8.53
N ASN A 118 4.11 -21.13 9.33
CA ASN A 118 3.68 -20.86 10.69
C ASN A 118 4.90 -20.91 11.63
N LYS A 119 5.18 -19.82 12.33
CA LYS A 119 6.16 -19.78 13.41
C LYS A 119 5.47 -19.25 14.67
N ASN A 120 5.19 -20.15 15.60
CA ASN A 120 4.52 -19.85 16.86
C ASN A 120 3.17 -19.11 16.68
N GLY A 121 2.34 -19.56 15.73
CA GLY A 121 1.02 -19.00 15.44
C GLY A 121 1.03 -17.76 14.53
N ARG A 122 2.20 -17.22 14.17
CA ARG A 122 2.36 -16.05 13.30
C ARG A 122 2.84 -16.45 11.90
N PRO A 123 2.41 -15.74 10.84
CA PRO A 123 2.91 -15.97 9.49
C PRO A 123 4.32 -15.40 9.35
N TYR A 124 5.23 -16.18 8.78
CA TYR A 124 6.59 -15.76 8.41
C TYR A 124 6.83 -16.09 6.94
N VAL A 125 7.48 -15.19 6.23
CA VAL A 125 7.89 -15.43 4.84
C VAL A 125 9.21 -16.19 4.85
N GLN A 126 9.30 -17.28 4.09
CA GLN A 126 10.51 -18.10 3.94
C GLN A 126 11.07 -17.91 2.53
N VAL A 127 12.33 -17.49 2.45
CA VAL A 127 13.04 -17.22 1.19
C VAL A 127 14.47 -17.76 1.24
N LYS A 128 15.05 -18.03 0.08
CA LYS A 128 16.46 -18.35 -0.10
C LYS A 128 17.25 -17.05 -0.30
N VAL A 129 18.28 -16.83 0.52
CA VAL A 129 19.21 -15.70 0.46
C VAL A 129 20.62 -16.27 0.33
N GLY A 130 21.24 -16.12 -0.84
CA GLY A 130 22.44 -16.89 -1.16
C GLY A 130 22.13 -18.38 -1.11
N ASP A 131 22.95 -19.16 -0.41
CA ASP A 131 22.71 -20.58 -0.16
C ASP A 131 21.92 -20.88 1.12
N THR A 132 21.47 -19.86 1.83
CA THR A 132 20.78 -20.00 3.12
C THR A 132 19.28 -19.81 3.00
N VAL A 133 18.50 -20.62 3.71
CA VAL A 133 17.06 -20.38 3.88
C VAL A 133 16.86 -19.45 5.09
N LYS A 134 16.21 -18.32 4.87
CA LYS A 134 15.87 -17.35 5.92
C LYS A 134 14.37 -17.22 6.06
N THR A 135 13.94 -16.82 7.26
CA THR A 135 12.54 -16.55 7.57
C THR A 135 12.44 -15.12 8.08
N PHE A 136 11.53 -14.34 7.53
CA PHE A 136 11.28 -12.96 7.92
C PHE A 136 9.85 -12.81 8.41
N ALA A 137 9.68 -12.10 9.51
CA ALA A 137 8.37 -11.61 9.92
C ALA A 137 7.87 -10.56 8.92
N PRO A 138 6.55 -10.37 8.76
CA PRO A 138 6.00 -9.33 7.89
C PRO A 138 6.54 -7.93 8.24
N GLU A 139 6.76 -7.67 9.53
CA GLU A 139 7.33 -6.41 10.02
C GLU A 139 8.75 -6.16 9.49
N GLU A 140 9.57 -7.22 9.37
CA GLU A 140 10.92 -7.11 8.81
C GLU A 140 10.88 -6.80 7.31
N ILE A 141 9.94 -7.38 6.57
CA ILE A 141 9.75 -7.08 5.13
C ILE A 141 9.28 -5.62 4.96
N SER A 142 8.29 -5.19 5.73
CA SER A 142 7.83 -3.80 5.74
C SER A 142 8.92 -2.82 6.15
N ALA A 143 9.78 -3.19 7.12
CA ALA A 143 10.91 -2.39 7.54
C ALA A 143 11.95 -2.17 6.42
N MET A 144 12.14 -3.16 5.54
CA MET A 144 13.02 -3.02 4.38
C MET A 144 12.47 -1.99 3.37
N VAL A 145 11.16 -1.96 3.18
CA VAL A 145 10.48 -0.93 2.37
C VAL A 145 10.60 0.44 3.02
N LEU A 146 10.29 0.56 4.31
CA LEU A 146 10.40 1.80 5.07
C LEU A 146 11.83 2.36 5.07
N SER A 147 12.83 1.49 5.24
CA SER A 147 14.25 1.86 5.18
C SER A 147 14.59 2.46 3.82
N ARG A 148 14.12 1.85 2.73
CA ARG A 148 14.39 2.36 1.38
C ARG A 148 13.73 3.73 1.14
N LEU A 149 12.51 3.93 1.63
CA LEU A 149 11.82 5.22 1.54
C LEU A 149 12.52 6.31 2.36
N ARG A 150 12.99 5.97 3.57
CA ARG A 150 13.84 6.86 4.36
C ARG A 150 15.10 7.22 3.60
N ASP A 151 15.78 6.26 2.99
CA ASP A 151 17.02 6.50 2.26
C ASP A 151 16.80 7.47 1.08
N PHE A 152 15.69 7.33 0.34
CA PHE A 152 15.30 8.32 -0.68
C PHE A 152 15.11 9.72 -0.12
N ALA A 153 14.46 9.83 1.05
CA ALA A 153 14.28 11.12 1.70
C ALA A 153 15.60 11.72 2.20
N GLN A 154 16.51 10.90 2.73
CA GLN A 154 17.85 11.33 3.14
C GLN A 154 18.67 11.82 1.95
N ASP A 155 18.63 11.08 0.84
CA ASP A 155 19.32 11.47 -0.40
C ASP A 155 18.76 12.76 -0.98
N TYR A 156 17.45 12.97 -0.90
CA TYR A 156 16.79 14.19 -1.36
C TYR A 156 17.13 15.40 -0.47
N LEU A 157 17.07 15.24 0.86
CA LEU A 157 17.23 16.33 1.83
C LEU A 157 18.69 16.58 2.25
N LYS A 158 19.60 15.65 1.93
CA LYS A 158 21.01 15.67 2.33
C LYS A 158 21.22 15.73 3.85
N VAL A 159 20.31 15.13 4.62
CA VAL A 159 20.38 15.02 6.08
C VAL A 159 19.94 13.63 6.52
N ASN A 160 20.34 13.23 7.73
CA ASN A 160 19.86 11.99 8.34
C ASN A 160 18.38 12.11 8.74
N ILE A 161 17.58 11.09 8.45
CA ILE A 161 16.15 11.07 8.76
C ILE A 161 15.89 10.02 9.84
N THR A 162 15.44 10.49 10.99
CA THR A 162 15.16 9.65 12.16
C THR A 162 13.70 9.55 12.50
N ASP A 163 12.87 10.48 12.02
CA ASP A 163 11.49 10.63 12.47
C ASP A 163 10.51 10.53 11.30
N ALA A 164 9.42 9.79 11.51
CA ALA A 164 8.39 9.62 10.51
C ALA A 164 6.98 9.59 11.09
N VAL A 165 6.01 10.02 10.29
CA VAL A 165 4.60 9.66 10.44
C VAL A 165 4.30 8.59 9.39
N VAL A 166 3.68 7.48 9.82
CA VAL A 166 3.37 6.35 8.93
C VAL A 166 1.86 6.13 8.88
N THR A 167 1.32 5.96 7.67
CA THR A 167 -0.11 5.68 7.48
C THR A 167 -0.46 4.21 7.70
N VAL A 168 -1.69 3.95 8.13
CA VAL A 168 -2.30 2.61 8.17
C VAL A 168 -3.79 2.70 7.78
N PRO A 169 -4.41 1.61 7.32
CA PRO A 169 -5.86 1.58 7.10
C PRO A 169 -6.62 1.87 8.40
N ALA A 170 -7.79 2.50 8.29
CA ALA A 170 -8.51 2.95 9.48
C ALA A 170 -8.98 1.77 10.36
N TYR A 171 -9.31 0.64 9.75
CA TYR A 171 -9.73 -0.60 10.43
C TYR A 171 -8.58 -1.49 10.91
N PHE A 172 -7.31 -1.08 10.78
CA PHE A 172 -6.21 -1.84 11.38
C PHE A 172 -6.43 -1.98 12.90
N SER A 173 -6.38 -3.22 13.37
CA SER A 173 -6.41 -3.55 14.79
C SER A 173 -5.17 -3.04 15.52
N ASP A 174 -5.22 -2.98 16.85
CA ASP A 174 -4.07 -2.57 17.68
C ASP A 174 -2.82 -3.40 17.39
N ALA A 175 -2.98 -4.70 17.16
CA ALA A 175 -1.88 -5.59 16.79
C ALA A 175 -1.24 -5.19 15.46
N GLN A 176 -2.03 -4.85 14.44
CA GLN A 176 -1.53 -4.43 13.14
C GLN A 176 -0.87 -3.05 13.21
N ARG A 177 -1.45 -2.11 13.96
CA ARG A 177 -0.88 -0.78 14.21
C ARG A 177 0.47 -0.89 14.92
N GLN A 178 0.55 -1.73 15.94
CA GLN A 178 1.79 -1.98 16.67
C GLN A 178 2.83 -2.64 15.76
N SER A 179 2.47 -3.67 14.99
CA SER A 179 3.38 -4.30 14.02
C SER A 179 3.91 -3.32 12.97
N THR A 180 3.10 -2.39 12.47
CA THR A 180 3.57 -1.32 11.56
C THR A 180 4.56 -0.37 12.27
N LYS A 181 4.29 -0.02 13.54
CA LYS A 181 5.20 0.79 14.35
C LYS A 181 6.54 0.07 14.60
N ASP A 182 6.49 -1.24 14.87
CA ASP A 182 7.66 -2.09 15.04
C ASP A 182 8.48 -2.15 13.75
N ALA A 183 7.83 -2.25 12.59
CA ALA A 183 8.50 -2.17 11.28
C ALA A 183 9.26 -0.83 11.11
N GLY A 184 8.66 0.29 11.53
CA GLY A 184 9.36 1.58 11.56
C GLY A 184 10.57 1.57 12.49
N THR A 185 10.44 0.97 13.68
CA THR A 185 11.55 0.85 14.63
C THR A 185 12.70 0.01 14.06
N ILE A 186 12.41 -1.13 13.43
CA ILE A 186 13.39 -1.98 12.74
C ILE A 186 14.07 -1.21 11.59
N ALA A 187 13.34 -0.32 10.92
CA ALA A 187 13.87 0.56 9.89
C ALA A 187 14.70 1.74 10.44
N ASN A 188 14.96 1.81 11.75
CA ASN A 188 15.58 2.94 12.45
C ASN A 188 14.82 4.27 12.23
N LEU A 189 13.48 4.20 12.26
CA LEU A 189 12.60 5.36 12.30
C LEU A 189 11.89 5.40 13.65
N ASN A 190 11.97 6.54 14.32
CA ASN A 190 11.04 6.92 15.36
C ASN A 190 9.70 7.26 14.71
N VAL A 191 8.74 6.35 14.83
CA VAL A 191 7.37 6.57 14.34
C VAL A 191 6.64 7.47 15.35
N VAL A 192 6.72 8.78 15.09
CA VAL A 192 6.15 9.84 15.95
C VAL A 192 4.65 9.67 16.08
N ARG A 193 3.99 9.29 14.98
CA ARG A 193 2.55 9.06 14.95
C ARG A 193 2.20 8.04 13.86
N ILE A 194 1.25 7.16 14.20
CA ILE A 194 0.49 6.40 13.20
C ILE A 194 -0.76 7.21 12.88
N ILE A 195 -1.02 7.47 11.61
CA ILE A 195 -2.24 8.16 11.15
C ILE A 195 -3.06 7.23 10.26
N ASN A 196 -4.37 7.38 10.28
CA ASN A 196 -5.22 6.63 9.37
C ASN A 196 -5.06 7.19 7.95
N GLU A 197 -4.98 6.30 6.95
CA GLU A 197 -4.98 6.63 5.53
C GLU A 197 -6.10 7.61 5.14
N PRO A 198 -7.37 7.38 5.50
CA PRO A 198 -8.43 8.34 5.15
C PRO A 198 -8.28 9.69 5.86
N THR A 199 -7.73 9.74 7.07
CA THR A 199 -7.43 11.02 7.74
C THR A 199 -6.29 11.75 7.04
N ALA A 200 -5.25 11.05 6.60
CA ALA A 200 -4.17 11.64 5.82
C ALA A 200 -4.67 12.17 4.46
N ALA A 201 -5.56 11.43 3.79
CA ALA A 201 -6.20 11.88 2.55
C ALA A 201 -7.09 13.11 2.77
N ALA A 202 -7.89 13.12 3.84
CA ALA A 202 -8.72 14.26 4.21
C ALA A 202 -7.88 15.51 4.53
N LEU A 203 -6.76 15.34 5.25
CA LEU A 203 -5.80 16.42 5.48
C LEU A 203 -5.23 16.95 4.16
N ALA A 204 -4.78 16.06 3.27
CA ALA A 204 -4.26 16.46 1.97
C ALA A 204 -5.30 17.23 1.11
N TYR A 205 -6.58 16.87 1.23
CA TYR A 205 -7.69 17.57 0.57
C TYR A 205 -7.99 18.93 1.23
N GLY A 206 -8.03 18.97 2.57
CA GLY A 206 -8.54 20.10 3.34
C GLY A 206 -7.56 21.22 3.66
N VAL A 207 -6.25 21.04 3.40
CA VAL A 207 -5.20 22.04 3.71
C VAL A 207 -5.46 23.40 3.05
N ASP A 208 -6.10 23.44 1.88
CA ASP A 208 -6.38 24.68 1.14
C ASP A 208 -7.85 25.15 1.27
N HIS A 209 -8.70 24.43 2.01
CA HIS A 209 -10.12 24.75 2.13
C HIS A 209 -10.35 25.88 3.14
N LYS A 210 -11.16 26.87 2.72
CA LYS A 210 -11.47 28.08 3.50
C LYS A 210 -12.79 28.01 4.28
N SER A 211 -13.53 26.92 4.15
CA SER A 211 -14.77 26.73 4.93
C SER A 211 -14.39 26.28 6.33
N ASP A 212 -14.98 26.93 7.33
CA ASP A 212 -14.73 26.57 8.73
C ASP A 212 -15.39 25.23 9.08
N GLU A 213 -16.51 24.85 8.42
CA GLU A 213 -17.19 23.57 8.65
C GLU A 213 -17.54 22.87 7.33
N TYR A 214 -17.20 21.59 7.19
CA TYR A 214 -17.60 20.74 6.05
C TYR A 214 -17.37 19.25 6.34
N ASN A 215 -18.10 18.39 5.61
CA ASN A 215 -17.96 16.94 5.71
C ASN A 215 -17.21 16.39 4.50
N ILE A 216 -16.31 15.45 4.73
CA ILE A 216 -15.51 14.76 3.72
C ILE A 216 -15.89 13.28 3.73
N LEU A 217 -16.23 12.74 2.56
CA LEU A 217 -16.27 11.30 2.34
C LEU A 217 -15.01 10.87 1.60
N VAL A 218 -14.20 10.04 2.23
CA VAL A 218 -13.03 9.41 1.62
C VAL A 218 -13.45 8.02 1.14
N PHE A 219 -13.27 7.76 -0.15
CA PHE A 219 -13.42 6.45 -0.78
C PHE A 219 -12.04 6.02 -1.28
N ASP A 220 -11.39 5.12 -0.56
CA ASP A 220 -10.04 4.67 -0.85
C ASP A 220 -10.04 3.19 -1.25
N LEU A 221 -9.85 2.93 -2.54
CA LEU A 221 -9.77 1.57 -3.11
C LEU A 221 -8.35 1.34 -3.64
N GLY A 222 -7.51 0.77 -2.77
CA GLY A 222 -6.09 0.56 -3.04
C GLY A 222 -5.78 -0.77 -3.76
N GLY A 223 -4.52 -1.19 -3.66
CA GLY A 223 -4.04 -2.44 -4.23
C GLY A 223 -4.62 -3.70 -3.59
N GLY A 224 -4.95 -3.65 -2.30
CA GLY A 224 -5.51 -4.81 -1.59
C GLY A 224 -6.37 -4.51 -0.39
N THR A 225 -6.75 -3.24 -0.22
CA THR A 225 -7.55 -2.73 0.88
C THR A 225 -8.56 -1.75 0.32
N PHE A 226 -9.76 -1.75 0.90
CA PHE A 226 -10.83 -0.81 0.57
C PHE A 226 -11.33 -0.15 1.86
N ASP A 227 -11.18 1.16 1.97
CA ASP A 227 -11.64 1.97 3.10
C ASP A 227 -12.66 3.01 2.63
N VAL A 228 -13.73 3.16 3.39
CA VAL A 228 -14.62 4.32 3.31
C VAL A 228 -14.60 5.00 4.67
N SER A 229 -14.44 6.31 4.71
CA SER A 229 -14.58 7.08 5.95
C SER A 229 -15.30 8.38 5.71
N VAL A 230 -16.20 8.73 6.62
CA VAL A 230 -16.83 10.05 6.68
C VAL A 230 -16.15 10.81 7.81
N LEU A 231 -15.64 11.99 7.49
CA LEU A 231 -14.99 12.90 8.42
C LEU A 231 -15.78 14.21 8.47
N SER A 232 -15.94 14.76 9.67
CA SER A 232 -16.35 16.13 9.85
C SER A 232 -15.12 16.99 10.09
N VAL A 233 -15.07 18.15 9.45
CA VAL A 233 -14.04 19.16 9.64
C VAL A 233 -14.69 20.38 10.24
N ASP A 234 -14.24 20.79 11.42
CA ASP A 234 -14.61 22.05 12.07
C ASP A 234 -13.34 22.79 12.51
N SER A 235 -13.13 23.99 11.96
CA SER A 235 -12.06 24.90 12.36
C SER A 235 -10.66 24.26 12.31
N GLY A 236 -10.44 23.39 11.31
CA GLY A 236 -9.19 22.64 11.12
C GLY A 236 -9.04 21.38 12.00
N VAL A 237 -10.05 21.05 12.81
CA VAL A 237 -10.14 19.79 13.55
C VAL A 237 -10.81 18.75 12.66
N PHE A 238 -10.14 17.63 12.42
CA PHE A 238 -10.65 16.52 11.64
C PHE A 238 -11.13 15.42 12.58
N GLU A 239 -12.43 15.14 12.59
CA GLU A 239 -13.04 14.07 13.37
C GLU A 239 -13.59 12.99 12.44
N VAL A 240 -13.24 11.73 12.70
CA VAL A 240 -13.78 10.59 11.93
C VAL A 240 -15.14 10.23 12.51
N ALA A 241 -16.21 10.51 11.76
CA ALA A 241 -17.58 10.20 12.17
C ALA A 241 -17.90 8.71 12.02
N ALA A 242 -17.46 8.10 10.91
CA ALA A 242 -17.61 6.68 10.67
C ALA A 242 -16.53 6.14 9.73
N THR A 243 -16.25 4.84 9.86
CA THR A 243 -15.39 4.08 8.96
C THR A 243 -16.03 2.73 8.65
N SER A 244 -15.94 2.32 7.39
CA SER A 244 -16.32 0.99 6.92
C SER A 244 -15.33 0.55 5.84
N GLY A 245 -15.32 -0.72 5.45
CA GLY A 245 -14.40 -1.18 4.40
C GLY A 245 -14.27 -2.68 4.28
N ASP A 246 -13.30 -3.11 3.48
CA ASP A 246 -12.87 -4.49 3.33
C ASP A 246 -11.33 -4.56 3.27
N THR A 247 -10.75 -5.23 4.28
CA THR A 247 -9.30 -5.43 4.43
C THR A 247 -8.66 -6.31 3.36
N HIS A 248 -9.45 -6.95 2.48
CA HIS A 248 -8.96 -7.88 1.45
C HIS A 248 -9.68 -7.68 0.11
N LEU A 249 -10.03 -6.43 -0.23
CA LEU A 249 -10.57 -6.06 -1.53
C LEU A 249 -9.69 -4.98 -2.15
N GLY A 250 -9.14 -5.21 -3.33
CA GLY A 250 -8.44 -4.18 -4.08
C GLY A 250 -8.04 -4.57 -5.49
N GLY A 251 -7.11 -3.79 -6.05
CA GLY A 251 -6.61 -3.95 -7.41
C GLY A 251 -6.06 -5.35 -7.75
N GLU A 252 -5.44 -6.05 -6.79
CA GLU A 252 -4.92 -7.42 -6.98
C GLU A 252 -6.04 -8.44 -7.16
N ASP A 253 -7.19 -8.25 -6.50
CA ASP A 253 -8.35 -9.12 -6.64
C ASP A 253 -8.94 -9.00 -8.05
N PHE A 254 -8.93 -7.79 -8.63
CA PHE A 254 -9.34 -7.58 -10.02
C PHE A 254 -8.37 -8.27 -10.99
N ASP A 255 -7.07 -8.17 -10.75
CA ASP A 255 -6.05 -8.84 -11.57
C ASP A 255 -6.21 -10.36 -11.51
N ASN A 256 -6.45 -10.92 -10.32
CA ASN A 256 -6.72 -12.34 -10.12
C ASN A 256 -7.88 -12.86 -10.98
N ARG A 257 -8.97 -12.10 -11.08
CA ARG A 257 -10.13 -12.48 -11.91
C ARG A 257 -9.78 -12.52 -13.40
N ILE A 258 -9.02 -11.54 -13.88
CA ILE A 258 -8.58 -11.48 -15.27
C ILE A 258 -7.56 -12.58 -15.60
N VAL A 259 -6.62 -12.85 -14.70
CA VAL A 259 -5.67 -13.97 -14.82
C VAL A 259 -6.43 -15.29 -14.98
N ASN A 260 -7.40 -15.56 -14.10
CA ASN A 260 -8.22 -16.78 -14.18
C ASN A 260 -9.00 -16.86 -15.49
N TYR A 261 -9.58 -15.76 -15.95
CA TYR A 261 -10.27 -15.69 -17.25
C TYR A 261 -9.34 -16.05 -18.41
N ILE A 262 -8.13 -15.47 -18.46
CA ILE A 262 -7.16 -15.74 -19.53
C ILE A 262 -6.66 -17.17 -19.47
N VAL A 263 -6.38 -17.70 -18.28
CA VAL A 263 -6.03 -19.10 -18.05
C VAL A 263 -7.08 -20.03 -18.67
N GLU A 264 -8.37 -19.78 -18.44
CA GLU A 264 -9.45 -20.59 -19.04
C GLU A 264 -9.50 -20.44 -20.57
N LYS A 265 -9.18 -19.26 -21.12
CA LYS A 265 -9.08 -19.08 -22.58
C LYS A 265 -7.91 -19.83 -23.20
N ILE A 266 -6.75 -19.86 -22.54
CA ILE A 266 -5.58 -20.63 -22.97
C ILE A 266 -5.92 -22.14 -22.97
N LYS A 267 -6.57 -22.63 -21.90
CA LYS A 267 -7.06 -24.03 -21.83
C LYS A 267 -8.03 -24.35 -22.96
N ALA A 268 -9.03 -23.48 -23.20
CA ALA A 268 -10.02 -23.66 -24.25
C ALA A 268 -9.38 -23.68 -25.65
N ALA A 269 -8.34 -22.87 -25.88
CA ALA A 269 -7.54 -22.87 -27.10
C ALA A 269 -6.58 -24.07 -27.22
N LYS A 270 -6.56 -24.98 -26.23
CA LYS A 270 -5.68 -26.17 -26.16
C LYS A 270 -4.19 -25.83 -26.29
N ARG A 271 -3.81 -24.65 -25.82
CA ARG A 271 -2.41 -24.20 -25.77
C ARG A 271 -1.71 -24.79 -24.56
N LYS A 272 -0.41 -25.07 -24.70
CA LYS A 272 0.44 -25.64 -23.65
C LYS A 272 0.92 -24.55 -22.70
N ILE A 273 0.22 -24.43 -21.58
CA ILE A 273 0.70 -23.66 -20.42
C ILE A 273 0.89 -24.62 -19.25
N ASP A 274 2.06 -24.53 -18.62
CA ASP A 274 2.29 -25.20 -17.35
C ASP A 274 1.75 -24.29 -16.24
N PHE A 275 0.61 -24.66 -15.66
CA PHE A 275 0.03 -23.91 -14.53
C PHE A 275 0.83 -24.06 -13.24
N GLN A 276 1.79 -25.00 -13.19
CA GLN A 276 2.76 -25.12 -12.11
C GLN A 276 3.99 -24.23 -12.35
N ASP A 277 4.18 -23.70 -13.56
CA ASP A 277 5.26 -22.75 -13.83
C ASP A 277 4.90 -21.36 -13.29
N VAL A 278 5.36 -21.13 -12.07
CA VAL A 278 5.24 -19.86 -11.35
C VAL A 278 5.74 -18.69 -12.21
N LYS A 279 6.81 -18.85 -12.99
CA LYS A 279 7.37 -17.75 -13.80
C LYS A 279 6.40 -17.33 -14.89
N THR A 280 5.77 -18.27 -15.58
CA THR A 280 4.76 -17.98 -16.61
C THR A 280 3.53 -17.29 -15.99
N ILE A 281 3.07 -17.73 -14.82
CA ILE A 281 1.95 -17.07 -14.12
C ILE A 281 2.32 -15.63 -13.71
N GLN A 282 3.54 -15.38 -13.24
CA GLN A 282 3.97 -14.01 -12.90
C GLN A 282 4.12 -13.11 -14.14
N LYS A 283 4.58 -13.66 -15.28
CA LYS A 283 4.56 -12.92 -16.56
C LYS A 283 3.13 -12.53 -16.93
N LEU A 284 2.17 -13.47 -16.83
CA LEU A 284 0.76 -13.20 -17.10
C LEU A 284 0.21 -12.09 -16.19
N ARG A 285 0.44 -12.18 -14.88
CA ARG A 285 0.01 -11.18 -13.89
C ARG A 285 0.52 -9.77 -14.24
N ARG A 286 1.78 -9.65 -14.62
CA ARG A 286 2.38 -8.37 -15.02
C ARG A 286 1.66 -7.77 -16.23
N GLU A 287 1.39 -8.56 -17.27
CA GLU A 287 0.71 -8.06 -18.46
C GLU A 287 -0.78 -7.76 -18.19
N VAL A 288 -1.42 -8.50 -17.28
CA VAL A 288 -2.77 -8.19 -16.77
C VAL A 288 -2.81 -6.87 -16.01
N GLU A 289 -1.88 -6.61 -15.10
CA GLU A 289 -1.82 -5.34 -14.35
C GLU A 289 -1.67 -4.15 -15.30
N LYS A 290 -0.81 -4.28 -16.33
CA LYS A 290 -0.66 -3.27 -17.38
C LYS A 290 -1.96 -3.05 -18.16
N ALA A 291 -2.63 -4.13 -18.56
CA ALA A 291 -3.90 -4.06 -19.28
C ALA A 291 -4.99 -3.39 -18.43
N LYS A 292 -5.12 -3.74 -17.14
CA LYS A 292 -6.03 -3.07 -16.20
C LYS A 292 -5.79 -1.56 -16.19
N ARG A 293 -4.55 -1.13 -16.03
CA ARG A 293 -4.16 0.30 -16.03
C ARG A 293 -4.49 0.99 -17.37
N ALA A 294 -4.28 0.29 -18.50
CA ALA A 294 -4.62 0.82 -19.81
C ALA A 294 -6.14 0.99 -19.99
N LEU A 295 -6.93 0.00 -19.56
CA LEU A 295 -8.39 0.01 -19.67
C LEU A 295 -9.06 1.14 -18.87
N SER A 296 -8.40 1.73 -17.88
CA SER A 296 -8.88 2.97 -17.24
C SER A 296 -8.89 4.19 -18.18
N LYS A 297 -8.16 4.13 -19.30
CA LYS A 297 -8.05 5.23 -20.28
C LYS A 297 -8.63 4.86 -21.63
N VAL A 298 -8.39 3.64 -22.11
CA VAL A 298 -8.86 3.14 -23.42
C VAL A 298 -9.98 2.11 -23.28
N HIS A 299 -10.73 1.85 -24.35
CA HIS A 299 -11.85 0.89 -24.34
C HIS A 299 -11.42 -0.56 -24.58
N GLU A 300 -10.25 -0.79 -25.16
CA GLU A 300 -9.74 -2.11 -25.52
C GLU A 300 -8.21 -2.11 -25.44
N THR A 301 -7.63 -3.25 -25.08
CA THR A 301 -6.19 -3.48 -25.09
C THR A 301 -5.89 -4.96 -25.33
N THR A 302 -4.68 -5.26 -25.79
CA THR A 302 -4.23 -6.64 -26.05
C THR A 302 -3.28 -7.09 -24.95
N ILE A 303 -3.51 -8.28 -24.42
CA ILE A 303 -2.61 -8.97 -23.51
C ILE A 303 -1.85 -10.02 -24.31
N GLU A 304 -0.53 -9.93 -24.30
CA GLU A 304 0.36 -10.85 -25.01
C GLU A 304 1.20 -11.62 -24.00
N ILE A 305 1.28 -12.93 -24.16
CA ILE A 305 2.11 -13.81 -23.33
C ILE A 305 2.82 -14.84 -24.21
N GLU A 306 4.12 -14.93 -24.05
CA GLU A 306 4.95 -15.97 -24.64
C GLU A 306 4.72 -17.29 -23.89
N LEU A 307 4.18 -18.29 -24.57
CA LEU A 307 4.02 -19.65 -24.05
C LEU A 307 5.06 -20.59 -24.66
N THR A 308 5.20 -21.77 -24.06
CA THR A 308 6.15 -22.80 -24.54
C THR A 308 5.87 -23.29 -25.97
N ASP A 309 4.63 -23.16 -26.45
CA ASP A 309 4.21 -23.55 -27.80
C ASP A 309 3.97 -22.35 -28.73
N GLY A 310 4.49 -21.18 -28.36
CA GLY A 310 4.43 -19.92 -29.11
C GLY A 310 3.60 -18.85 -28.40
N ASP A 311 3.52 -17.67 -29.01
CA ASP A 311 2.82 -16.53 -28.42
C ASP A 311 1.30 -16.77 -28.35
N PHE A 312 0.69 -16.21 -27.30
CA PHE A 312 -0.74 -16.13 -27.11
C PHE A 312 -1.12 -14.66 -26.90
N SER A 313 -1.95 -14.14 -27.79
CA SER A 313 -2.50 -12.79 -27.70
C SER A 313 -4.00 -12.85 -27.54
N ILE A 314 -4.53 -12.06 -26.60
CA ILE A 314 -5.97 -11.93 -26.37
C ILE A 314 -6.33 -10.46 -26.23
N SER A 315 -7.30 -10.01 -27.02
CA SER A 315 -7.89 -8.69 -26.82
C SER A 315 -8.92 -8.72 -25.69
N ILE A 316 -8.90 -7.70 -24.83
CA ILE A 316 -9.87 -7.51 -23.76
C ILE A 316 -10.41 -6.09 -23.80
N THR A 317 -11.74 -5.97 -23.72
CA THR A 317 -12.43 -4.67 -23.66
C THR A 317 -12.68 -4.26 -22.21
N ARG A 318 -12.86 -2.95 -21.97
CA ARG A 318 -13.24 -2.39 -20.67
C ARG A 318 -14.55 -3.01 -20.18
N SER A 319 -15.55 -3.14 -21.06
CA SER A 319 -16.82 -3.79 -20.72
C SER A 319 -16.64 -5.25 -20.28
N LYS A 320 -15.71 -5.99 -20.90
CA LYS A 320 -15.42 -7.36 -20.47
C LYS A 320 -14.73 -7.39 -19.11
N PHE A 321 -13.78 -6.50 -18.86
CA PHE A 321 -13.13 -6.33 -17.56
C PHE A 321 -14.15 -5.99 -16.46
N GLU A 322 -15.07 -5.06 -16.74
CA GLU A 322 -16.15 -4.68 -15.83
C GLU A 322 -17.08 -5.86 -15.55
N GLN A 323 -17.50 -6.60 -16.58
CA GLN A 323 -18.32 -7.79 -16.42
C GLN A 323 -17.68 -8.86 -15.53
N ILE A 324 -16.36 -9.08 -15.65
CA ILE A 324 -15.63 -10.10 -14.89
C ILE A 324 -15.51 -9.70 -13.39
N ASN A 325 -15.51 -8.40 -13.10
CA ASN A 325 -15.30 -7.85 -11.76
C ASN A 325 -16.57 -7.23 -11.15
N ASP A 326 -17.72 -7.36 -11.81
CA ASP A 326 -18.95 -6.65 -11.42
C ASP A 326 -19.34 -6.94 -9.96
N ASP A 327 -19.28 -8.21 -9.52
CA ASP A 327 -19.58 -8.56 -8.13
C ASP A 327 -18.62 -7.90 -7.13
N LEU A 328 -17.34 -7.74 -7.49
CA LEU A 328 -16.36 -7.05 -6.64
C LEU A 328 -16.56 -5.54 -6.63
N PHE A 329 -17.02 -4.96 -7.75
CA PHE A 329 -17.37 -3.54 -7.81
C PHE A 329 -18.64 -3.25 -7.03
N GLN A 330 -19.67 -4.09 -7.13
CA GLN A 330 -20.89 -3.95 -6.34
C GLN A 330 -20.62 -4.11 -4.84
N LYS A 331 -19.64 -4.94 -4.44
CA LYS A 331 -19.23 -5.09 -3.03
C LYS A 331 -18.75 -3.78 -2.41
N THR A 332 -18.26 -2.80 -3.18
CA THR A 332 -17.82 -1.52 -2.59
C THR A 332 -18.98 -0.66 -2.09
N LEU A 333 -20.19 -0.88 -2.61
CA LEU A 333 -21.36 -0.07 -2.28
C LEU A 333 -21.90 -0.34 -0.87
N ALA A 334 -21.76 -1.57 -0.37
CA ALA A 334 -22.27 -1.92 0.96
C ALA A 334 -21.49 -1.20 2.09
N PRO A 335 -20.14 -1.23 2.13
CA PRO A 335 -19.38 -0.43 3.08
C PRO A 335 -19.65 1.06 2.95
N LEU A 336 -19.80 1.58 1.71
CA LEU A 336 -20.14 2.98 1.46
C LEU A 336 -21.46 3.40 2.12
N LYS A 337 -22.55 2.65 1.84
CA LYS A 337 -23.87 2.93 2.41
C LYS A 337 -23.84 2.85 3.94
N LYS A 338 -23.24 1.78 4.47
CA LYS A 338 -23.08 1.60 5.91
C LYS A 338 -22.34 2.77 6.55
N CYS A 339 -21.24 3.23 5.94
CA CYS A 339 -20.45 4.33 6.48
C CYS A 339 -21.25 5.64 6.53
N ILE A 340 -22.09 5.91 5.53
CA ILE A 340 -22.97 7.09 5.51
C ILE A 340 -24.04 6.97 6.60
N GLU A 341 -24.70 5.81 6.70
CA GLU A 341 -25.71 5.54 7.73
C GLU A 341 -25.13 5.68 9.15
N ASP A 342 -23.95 5.07 9.40
CA ASP A 342 -23.28 5.11 10.70
C ASP A 342 -22.78 6.52 11.07
N SER A 343 -22.44 7.35 10.06
CA SER A 343 -21.93 8.71 10.32
C SER A 343 -22.96 9.65 10.91
N SER A 344 -24.26 9.39 10.72
CA SER A 344 -25.34 10.28 11.18
C SER A 344 -25.22 11.74 10.72
N ILE A 345 -24.53 11.97 9.59
CA ILE A 345 -24.25 13.28 8.96
C ILE A 345 -25.12 13.48 7.73
#